data_AF-A0A352FDJ3-F1
#
_entry.id   AF-A0A352FDJ3-F1
#
_cell.length_a   1.000
_cell.length_b   1.000
_cell.length_c   1.000
_cell.angle_alpha   90.00
_cell.angle_beta   90.00
_cell.angle_gamma   90.00
#
_symmetry.space_group_name_H-M   'P 1'
#
loop_
_entity.id
_entity.type
_entity.pdbx_description
1 polymer ?
#
loop_
_entity_poly.entity_id
_entity_poly.type
_entity_poly.pdbx_seq_one_letter_code
_entity_poly.pdbx_strand_id
1 'polypeptide(L)'
;MAYPVYAQDTSGKSMKKGNVGGYLITQIEKVDTAFNAGYSMYVAAFPLIREYPGREFQSGLFGTWMHPRYDGPLLVEKLYTDVEGGLGWWRDTEYATATPKFIMGGVQRDFVGWANGPGAGQGRDWSVDKGKYGAAQLSPWVLWPPDGLNLKQGTCGELFGSGYLPLPLTEPKSTTAGKDVTTGNQCWTLFLNTGNFKGPVAFFTPYFWTRASVDDPRLNGLFLDQRPSDANKAFQMETQHIYSAEATDSKGEIYSRMAPTQYPAGPDGNSDLLHRLMVYKKSALWDAVDAWFKGGPPASGVIDVEGATMQKIKKAVRSNWSFYGDHIPKEKRALMNITSYMDPNVTDSATLRVRWSGDLITKRKINGRSVVTIPEYYKLVKTGNDDKGKWIAVAPEEVPAETGLHKVSFANTDPRTPVAYVTPDDKKSCWKTPGPVAGPFKVKLGDGSTVTYYWYRFADQPALLNADMSKAEREEMQRRVELLHRHWTKEREYLPAPLIGKLAEIDPALLVTPPKGMEVGYVPIVTQQGIEKLKTK
;
A
#
# COMPACT_ATOMS: atom_id res chain seq x y z
N MET A 1 -36.86 22.34 9.99
CA MET A 1 -36.64 23.27 8.87
C MET A 1 -36.46 22.44 7.62
N ALA A 2 -37.42 22.55 6.70
CA ALA A 2 -37.42 21.85 5.42
C ALA A 2 -36.39 22.48 4.48
N TYR A 3 -35.54 21.65 3.88
CA TYR A 3 -34.65 22.09 2.81
C TYR A 3 -35.45 22.19 1.50
N PRO A 4 -35.20 23.21 0.66
CA PRO A 4 -35.96 23.43 -0.56
C PRO A 4 -35.66 22.35 -1.59
N VAL A 5 -36.74 21.76 -2.12
CA VAL A 5 -36.75 20.92 -3.30
C VAL A 5 -36.49 21.82 -4.51
N TYR A 6 -35.31 21.69 -5.12
CA TYR A 6 -35.06 22.30 -6.43
C TYR A 6 -35.71 21.44 -7.51
N ALA A 7 -36.51 22.12 -8.34
CA ALA A 7 -37.30 21.56 -9.43
C ALA A 7 -36.44 20.73 -10.39
N GLN A 8 -36.93 19.52 -10.69
CA GLN A 8 -36.46 18.71 -11.81
C GLN A 8 -36.89 19.36 -13.11
N ASP A 9 -35.92 19.76 -13.92
CA ASP A 9 -36.14 20.05 -15.33
C ASP A 9 -36.07 18.71 -16.10
N THR A 10 -37.16 18.34 -16.76
CA THR A 10 -37.30 17.11 -17.53
C THR A 10 -37.21 17.39 -19.02
N SER A 11 -36.01 17.27 -19.60
CA SER A 11 -35.83 16.80 -20.98
C SER A 11 -34.38 16.35 -21.24
N GLY A 12 -34.18 15.12 -21.73
CA GLY A 12 -32.89 14.58 -22.19
C GLY A 12 -32.28 13.54 -21.24
N LYS A 13 -31.95 12.35 -21.77
CA LYS A 13 -31.48 11.16 -21.03
C LYS A 13 -30.43 11.51 -19.97
N SER A 14 -30.71 11.19 -18.70
CA SER A 14 -29.86 11.60 -17.58
C SER A 14 -28.56 10.80 -17.55
N MET A 15 -27.44 11.53 -17.58
CA MET A 15 -26.11 10.98 -17.34
C MET A 15 -26.03 10.38 -15.94
N LYS A 16 -25.45 9.18 -15.83
CA LYS A 16 -25.34 8.43 -14.58
C LYS A 16 -23.89 8.38 -14.13
N LYS A 17 -23.63 8.66 -12.85
CA LYS A 17 -22.29 8.53 -12.27
C LYS A 17 -21.94 7.06 -12.09
N GLY A 18 -20.67 6.73 -12.26
CA GLY A 18 -20.12 5.40 -12.07
C GLY A 18 -18.64 5.45 -11.72
N ASN A 19 -18.03 4.27 -11.74
CA ASN A 19 -16.61 4.06 -11.55
C ASN A 19 -16.09 2.99 -12.51
N VAL A 20 -14.77 2.95 -12.70
CA VAL A 20 -14.03 1.79 -13.20
C VAL A 20 -13.39 1.08 -12.01
N GLY A 21 -13.47 -0.25 -12.00
CA GLY A 21 -12.81 -1.07 -10.99
C GLY A 21 -12.53 -2.49 -11.49
N GLY A 22 -11.67 -3.20 -10.74
CA GLY A 22 -11.12 -4.52 -11.04
C GLY A 22 -9.60 -4.53 -10.89
N TYR A 23 -8.95 -5.50 -11.52
CA TYR A 23 -7.53 -5.77 -11.40
C TYR A 23 -6.84 -5.80 -12.76
N LEU A 24 -5.61 -5.30 -12.80
CA LEU A 24 -4.60 -5.72 -13.77
C LEU A 24 -3.70 -6.76 -13.11
N ILE A 25 -3.57 -7.92 -13.73
CA ILE A 25 -2.99 -9.12 -13.11
C ILE A 25 -1.81 -9.55 -13.97
N THR A 26 -0.60 -9.43 -13.42
CA THR A 26 0.58 -9.99 -14.08
C THR A 26 0.64 -11.50 -13.88
N GLN A 27 1.21 -12.19 -14.86
CA GLN A 27 1.45 -13.62 -14.76
C GLN A 27 2.92 -13.87 -14.42
N ILE A 28 3.18 -14.74 -13.44
CA ILE A 28 4.54 -15.10 -13.03
C ILE A 28 4.78 -16.61 -13.18
N GLU A 29 6.03 -17.00 -13.30
CA GLU A 29 6.46 -18.39 -13.15
C GLU A 29 6.44 -18.80 -11.68
N LYS A 30 5.98 -20.02 -11.42
CA LYS A 30 6.04 -20.58 -10.07
C LYS A 30 7.48 -20.91 -9.70
N VAL A 31 7.79 -20.71 -8.43
CA VAL A 31 9.06 -21.10 -7.81
C VAL A 31 8.82 -22.12 -6.71
N ASP A 32 9.90 -22.72 -6.23
CA ASP A 32 9.86 -23.68 -5.14
C ASP A 32 9.18 -23.08 -3.90
N THR A 33 8.33 -23.88 -3.26
CA THR A 33 7.56 -23.42 -2.10
C THR A 33 8.39 -23.21 -0.83
N ALA A 34 9.68 -23.57 -0.84
CA ALA A 34 10.64 -23.27 0.21
C ALA A 34 10.99 -21.77 0.30
N PHE A 35 10.77 -20.98 -0.76
CA PHE A 35 10.96 -19.53 -0.74
C PHE A 35 9.78 -18.81 -0.06
N ASN A 36 9.57 -19.14 1.21
CA ASN A 36 8.39 -18.83 1.99
C ASN A 36 8.62 -17.78 3.09
N ALA A 37 9.77 -17.09 3.07
CA ALA A 37 10.17 -16.07 4.03
C ALA A 37 10.06 -14.65 3.46
N GLY A 38 8.98 -14.36 2.73
CA GLY A 38 8.64 -13.02 2.28
C GLY A 38 8.92 -12.75 0.81
N TYR A 39 9.00 -11.46 0.47
CA TYR A 39 9.20 -11.00 -0.90
C TYR A 39 9.77 -9.58 -0.94
N SER A 40 10.29 -9.16 -2.09
CA SER A 40 10.46 -7.75 -2.43
C SER A 40 10.20 -7.49 -3.90
N MET A 41 9.94 -6.23 -4.23
CA MET A 41 9.64 -5.78 -5.58
C MET A 41 9.98 -4.30 -5.74
N TYR A 42 10.12 -3.89 -6.99
CA TYR A 42 10.19 -2.49 -7.39
C TYR A 42 8.95 -2.14 -8.19
N VAL A 43 8.20 -1.14 -7.73
CA VAL A 43 6.96 -0.68 -8.39
C VAL A 43 7.21 0.73 -8.90
N ALA A 44 6.84 1.02 -10.14
CA ALA A 44 6.90 2.39 -10.62
C ALA A 44 5.88 3.25 -9.84
N ALA A 45 6.35 4.33 -9.23
CA ALA A 45 5.52 5.32 -8.58
C ALA A 45 5.14 6.42 -9.58
N PHE A 46 3.84 6.67 -9.74
CA PHE A 46 3.35 7.68 -10.66
C PHE A 46 1.93 8.15 -10.29
N PRO A 47 1.53 9.35 -10.71
CA PRO A 47 0.14 9.78 -10.62
C PRO A 47 -0.73 8.99 -11.59
N LEU A 48 -1.61 8.10 -11.11
CA LEU A 48 -2.52 7.33 -11.97
C LEU A 48 -3.55 8.23 -12.68
N ILE A 49 -3.85 9.37 -12.07
CA ILE A 49 -4.81 10.36 -12.53
C ILE A 49 -4.12 11.73 -12.57
N ARG A 50 -4.56 12.59 -13.47
CA ARG A 50 -3.93 13.91 -13.70
C ARG A 50 -3.95 14.79 -12.44
N GLU A 51 -5.12 14.88 -11.82
CA GLU A 51 -5.39 15.64 -10.61
C GLU A 51 -6.12 14.72 -9.64
N TYR A 52 -5.81 14.80 -8.35
CA TYR A 52 -6.51 14.02 -7.34
C TYR A 52 -7.99 14.44 -7.31
N PRO A 53 -8.96 13.52 -7.40
CA PRO A 53 -10.33 13.85 -7.73
C PRO A 53 -11.21 13.82 -6.46
N GLY A 54 -10.60 13.72 -5.28
CA GLY A 54 -11.27 13.57 -4.01
C GLY A 54 -11.24 12.13 -3.47
N ARG A 55 -11.82 11.97 -2.29
CA ARG A 55 -11.61 10.82 -1.40
C ARG A 55 -12.31 9.54 -1.76
N GLU A 56 -13.24 9.57 -2.70
CA GLU A 56 -13.86 8.34 -3.19
C GLU A 56 -12.98 7.62 -4.21
N PHE A 57 -11.94 8.28 -4.75
CA PHE A 57 -10.95 7.60 -5.59
C PHE A 57 -10.09 6.65 -4.77
N GLN A 58 -9.95 5.43 -5.26
CA GLN A 58 -9.17 4.38 -4.64
C GLN A 58 -8.59 3.47 -5.71
N SER A 59 -7.27 3.39 -5.72
CA SER A 59 -6.52 2.42 -6.51
C SER A 59 -5.19 2.17 -5.82
N GLY A 60 -4.77 0.91 -5.77
CA GLY A 60 -3.36 0.58 -5.66
C GLY A 60 -2.65 0.82 -6.99
N LEU A 61 -1.34 0.91 -6.93
CA LEU A 61 -0.45 0.52 -8.03
C LEU A 61 -0.18 -0.98 -7.93
N PHE A 62 0.77 -1.52 -8.69
CA PHE A 62 1.10 -2.95 -8.57
C PHE A 62 1.55 -3.28 -7.14
N GLY A 63 0.96 -4.32 -6.57
CA GLY A 63 1.22 -4.83 -5.23
C GLY A 63 0.96 -6.33 -5.16
N THR A 64 0.90 -6.87 -3.95
CA THR A 64 0.59 -8.29 -3.68
C THR A 64 -0.07 -8.43 -2.32
N TRP A 65 -0.77 -9.55 -2.13
CA TRP A 65 -1.26 -10.01 -0.82
C TRP A 65 -0.36 -11.16 -0.37
N MET A 66 0.25 -11.01 0.80
CA MET A 66 1.08 -12.04 1.41
C MET A 66 0.27 -12.78 2.47
N HIS A 67 -0.32 -13.90 2.07
CA HIS A 67 -1.05 -14.78 2.98
C HIS A 67 -0.11 -15.77 3.70
N PRO A 68 -0.49 -16.22 4.91
CA PRO A 68 0.11 -17.40 5.52
C PRO A 68 -0.15 -18.65 4.67
N ARG A 69 0.82 -19.55 4.62
CA ARG A 69 0.71 -20.85 3.95
C ARG A 69 0.15 -21.90 4.91
N TYR A 70 -0.77 -22.72 4.40
CA TYR A 70 -1.39 -23.82 5.12
C TYR A 70 -1.04 -25.18 4.47
N ASP A 71 -0.84 -26.20 5.30
CA ASP A 71 -0.44 -27.55 4.84
C ASP A 71 -1.65 -28.46 4.54
N GLY A 72 -2.87 -27.95 4.74
CA GLY A 72 -4.10 -28.71 4.57
C GLY A 72 -5.34 -27.82 4.74
N PRO A 73 -6.55 -28.41 4.69
CA PRO A 73 -7.79 -27.67 4.90
C PRO A 73 -7.81 -27.03 6.29
N LEU A 74 -8.40 -25.84 6.37
CA LEU A 74 -8.57 -25.12 7.63
C LEU A 74 -9.69 -25.76 8.47
N LEU A 75 -9.54 -25.70 9.79
CA LEU A 75 -10.59 -26.12 10.76
C LEU A 75 -11.76 -25.13 10.83
N VAL A 76 -11.65 -24.00 10.13
CA VAL A 76 -12.66 -22.95 10.04
C VAL A 76 -13.06 -22.76 8.59
N GLU A 77 -14.33 -22.41 8.36
CA GLU A 77 -14.90 -22.30 7.02
C GLU A 77 -14.25 -21.18 6.18
N LYS A 78 -13.90 -20.06 6.84
CA LYS A 78 -13.27 -18.89 6.21
C LYS A 78 -12.23 -18.30 7.15
N LEU A 79 -11.11 -17.90 6.57
CA LEU A 79 -10.04 -17.17 7.25
C LEU A 79 -9.36 -16.28 6.22
N TYR A 80 -9.53 -14.97 6.35
CA TYR A 80 -8.79 -13.97 5.59
C TYR A 80 -7.81 -13.25 6.50
N THR A 81 -6.54 -13.21 6.09
CA THR A 81 -5.47 -12.46 6.76
C THR A 81 -4.27 -12.39 5.81
N ASP A 82 -3.58 -11.26 5.80
CA ASP A 82 -2.40 -11.02 4.99
C ASP A 82 -1.61 -9.80 5.44
N VAL A 83 -0.44 -9.65 4.83
CA VAL A 83 0.14 -8.33 4.59
C VAL A 83 -0.20 -7.91 3.16
N GLU A 84 -0.97 -6.85 3.04
CA GLU A 84 -1.34 -6.16 1.82
C GLU A 84 -0.75 -4.74 1.78
N GLY A 85 -1.40 -3.78 1.12
CA GLY A 85 -0.89 -2.42 0.98
C GLY A 85 0.06 -2.26 -0.21
N GLY A 86 1.06 -1.40 -0.06
CA GLY A 86 1.90 -0.96 -1.18
C GLY A 86 1.64 0.49 -1.56
N LEU A 87 1.93 0.87 -2.81
CA LEU A 87 1.69 2.22 -3.33
C LEU A 87 0.24 2.40 -3.79
N GLY A 88 -0.37 3.55 -3.51
CA GLY A 88 -1.74 3.83 -3.95
C GLY A 88 -2.41 5.01 -3.26
N TRP A 89 -3.74 4.98 -3.29
CA TRP A 89 -4.66 5.91 -2.65
C TRP A 89 -5.80 5.12 -2.01
N TRP A 90 -6.09 5.40 -0.74
CA TRP A 90 -7.14 4.74 0.03
C TRP A 90 -8.19 5.74 0.48
N ARG A 91 -9.42 5.27 0.67
CA ARG A 91 -10.54 6.13 1.09
C ARG A 91 -10.37 6.71 2.49
N ASP A 92 -9.53 6.10 3.32
CA ASP A 92 -9.23 6.62 4.66
C ASP A 92 -8.14 7.71 4.67
N THR A 93 -7.47 7.94 3.53
CA THR A 93 -6.42 8.96 3.38
C THR A 93 -7.02 10.37 3.39
N GLU A 94 -6.59 11.20 4.32
CA GLU A 94 -7.04 12.59 4.50
C GLU A 94 -6.25 13.60 3.68
N TYR A 95 -4.95 13.36 3.46
CA TYR A 95 -4.02 14.29 2.80
C TYR A 95 -3.49 13.72 1.48
N ALA A 96 -4.38 13.11 0.70
CA ALA A 96 -4.03 12.57 -0.61
C ALA A 96 -3.74 13.68 -1.64
N THR A 97 -2.74 13.43 -2.48
CA THR A 97 -2.42 14.25 -3.66
C THR A 97 -2.45 13.38 -4.92
N ALA A 98 -2.10 13.92 -6.07
CA ALA A 98 -1.90 13.11 -7.27
C ALA A 98 -0.70 12.14 -7.14
N THR A 99 0.21 12.34 -6.19
CA THR A 99 1.33 11.40 -5.93
C THR A 99 0.82 10.27 -5.02
N PRO A 100 1.10 8.98 -5.30
CA PRO A 100 0.68 7.89 -4.43
C PRO A 100 1.40 7.94 -3.08
N LYS A 101 0.78 7.35 -2.06
CA LYS A 101 1.41 7.06 -0.75
C LYS A 101 1.71 5.58 -0.64
N PHE A 102 2.61 5.20 0.27
CA PHE A 102 2.84 3.81 0.62
C PHE A 102 2.19 3.48 1.98
N ILE A 103 1.49 2.36 2.10
CA ILE A 103 0.98 1.84 3.39
C ILE A 103 1.43 0.40 3.64
N MET A 104 1.49 -0.01 4.91
CA MET A 104 1.91 -1.37 5.27
C MET A 104 0.82 -2.45 5.12
N GLY A 105 -0.45 -2.12 5.37
CA GLY A 105 -1.60 -2.99 5.14
C GLY A 105 -1.59 -4.36 5.85
N GLY A 106 -1.36 -4.46 7.15
CA GLY A 106 -1.53 -5.74 7.86
C GLY A 106 -3.00 -5.98 8.20
N VAL A 107 -3.60 -7.10 7.76
CA VAL A 107 -5.02 -7.41 8.00
C VAL A 107 -5.14 -8.53 9.04
N GLN A 108 -5.75 -8.20 10.18
CA GLN A 108 -6.16 -9.23 11.14
C GLN A 108 -7.32 -10.05 10.56
N ARG A 109 -7.63 -11.19 11.19
CA ARG A 109 -8.72 -12.09 10.80
C ARG A 109 -9.96 -11.33 10.29
N ASP A 110 -10.29 -11.52 9.02
CA ASP A 110 -11.52 -11.05 8.38
C ASP A 110 -11.80 -9.54 8.61
N PHE A 111 -10.76 -8.71 8.61
CA PHE A 111 -10.85 -7.26 8.80
C PHE A 111 -11.46 -6.81 10.14
N VAL A 112 -11.41 -7.65 11.19
CA VAL A 112 -11.77 -7.20 12.55
C VAL A 112 -10.88 -6.05 13.04
N GLY A 113 -9.69 -5.92 12.46
CA GLY A 113 -8.78 -4.78 12.57
C GLY A 113 -7.69 -4.85 11.49
N TRP A 114 -7.01 -3.73 11.28
CA TRP A 114 -5.86 -3.65 10.37
C TRP A 114 -4.84 -2.62 10.85
N ALA A 115 -3.59 -2.80 10.45
CA ALA A 115 -2.47 -1.94 10.78
C ALA A 115 -1.85 -1.37 9.49
N ASN A 116 -2.00 -0.07 9.26
CA ASN A 116 -1.47 0.62 8.07
C ASN A 116 -0.07 1.22 8.30
N GLY A 117 0.45 1.11 9.53
CA GLY A 117 1.78 1.51 9.97
C GLY A 117 1.80 1.87 11.46
N PRO A 118 2.94 2.32 12.02
CA PRO A 118 3.02 2.74 13.42
C PRO A 118 1.98 3.80 13.78
N GLY A 119 1.12 3.49 14.75
CA GLY A 119 0.04 4.37 15.20
C GLY A 119 -1.13 4.53 14.22
N ALA A 120 -1.23 3.67 13.19
CA ALA A 120 -2.26 3.74 12.15
C ALA A 120 -3.01 2.41 12.02
N GLY A 121 -4.32 2.44 12.21
CA GLY A 121 -5.19 1.27 12.05
C GLY A 121 -6.63 1.64 11.73
N GLN A 122 -7.57 0.70 11.89
CA GLN A 122 -8.96 0.95 11.50
C GLN A 122 -9.60 2.08 12.33
N GLY A 123 -10.02 3.14 11.62
CA GLY A 123 -10.71 4.30 12.20
C GLY A 123 -9.84 5.17 13.11
N ARG A 124 -10.46 6.18 13.74
CA ARG A 124 -9.76 7.17 14.60
C ARG A 124 -10.07 7.05 16.08
N ASP A 125 -11.05 6.23 16.45
CA ASP A 125 -11.40 5.99 17.84
C ASP A 125 -10.37 5.07 18.51
N TRP A 126 -9.67 5.59 19.51
CA TRP A 126 -8.65 4.88 20.28
C TRP A 126 -9.23 4.08 21.46
N SER A 127 -10.54 4.18 21.73
CA SER A 127 -11.21 3.36 22.75
C SER A 127 -11.25 1.87 22.38
N VAL A 128 -11.13 1.56 21.08
CA VAL A 128 -11.04 0.19 20.56
C VAL A 128 -9.76 0.05 19.72
N ASP A 129 -8.84 -0.79 20.17
CA ASP A 129 -7.65 -1.13 19.40
C ASP A 129 -8.01 -2.09 18.26
N LYS A 130 -8.26 -1.51 17.09
CA LYS A 130 -8.53 -2.17 15.82
C LYS A 130 -7.29 -2.17 14.91
N GLY A 131 -6.15 -2.57 15.49
CA GLY A 131 -4.86 -2.67 14.81
C GLY A 131 -3.98 -1.42 14.90
N LYS A 132 -4.35 -0.41 15.70
CA LYS A 132 -3.62 0.87 15.78
C LYS A 132 -2.25 0.72 16.46
N TYR A 133 -2.09 -0.33 17.27
CA TYR A 133 -0.82 -0.73 17.89
C TYR A 133 -0.13 -1.89 17.16
N GLY A 134 -0.67 -2.33 16.02
CA GLY A 134 -0.24 -3.57 15.35
C GLY A 134 1.16 -3.51 14.74
N ALA A 135 1.62 -2.33 14.34
CA ALA A 135 2.95 -2.12 13.76
C ALA A 135 3.83 -1.27 14.70
N ALA A 136 5.06 -1.72 14.92
CA ALA A 136 6.08 -1.04 15.70
C ALA A 136 7.10 -0.37 14.76
N GLN A 137 7.46 0.88 15.06
CA GLN A 137 8.51 1.60 14.36
C GLN A 137 9.87 0.97 14.71
N LEU A 138 10.71 0.75 13.70
CA LEU A 138 12.06 0.19 13.86
C LEU A 138 13.14 1.18 13.43
N SER A 139 12.97 1.88 12.31
CA SER A 139 13.99 2.82 11.82
C SER A 139 14.07 4.05 12.73
N PRO A 140 15.27 4.47 13.16
CA PRO A 140 15.47 5.76 13.80
C PRO A 140 15.54 6.91 12.78
N TRP A 141 15.56 6.65 11.48
CA TRP A 141 15.78 7.70 10.45
C TRP A 141 14.52 8.07 9.66
N VAL A 142 13.48 7.24 9.71
CA VAL A 142 12.25 7.44 8.94
C VAL A 142 11.10 7.74 9.86
N LEU A 143 10.45 8.86 9.65
CA LEU A 143 9.19 9.20 10.29
C LEU A 143 8.02 8.59 9.52
N TRP A 144 7.15 7.84 10.19
CA TRP A 144 5.95 7.26 9.57
C TRP A 144 4.69 8.06 9.93
N PRO A 145 4.05 8.77 8.98
CA PRO A 145 2.78 9.44 9.21
C PRO A 145 1.61 8.44 9.23
N PRO A 146 0.60 8.63 10.10
CA PRO A 146 -0.54 7.72 10.18
C PRO A 146 -1.42 7.73 8.92
N ASP A 147 -1.36 8.79 8.10
CA ASP A 147 -2.04 8.87 6.80
C ASP A 147 -1.32 8.08 5.67
N GLY A 148 -0.16 7.47 5.96
CA GLY A 148 0.67 6.76 4.99
C GLY A 148 2.00 7.46 4.72
N LEU A 149 2.98 6.68 4.25
CA LEU A 149 4.32 7.16 3.94
C LEU A 149 4.31 7.93 2.62
N ASN A 150 4.66 9.22 2.68
CA ASN A 150 4.68 10.09 1.50
C ASN A 150 5.90 9.82 0.62
N LEU A 151 5.66 9.84 -0.69
CA LEU A 151 6.71 9.99 -1.69
C LEU A 151 6.97 11.47 -1.96
N LYS A 152 8.15 11.76 -2.53
CA LYS A 152 8.45 13.09 -3.06
C LYS A 152 7.41 13.47 -4.10
N GLN A 153 6.79 14.64 -3.91
CA GLN A 153 5.71 15.08 -4.78
C GLN A 153 6.17 15.24 -6.22
N GLY A 154 5.33 14.79 -7.16
CA GLY A 154 5.65 14.82 -8.59
C GLY A 154 6.49 13.63 -9.09
N THR A 155 6.75 12.62 -8.24
CA THR A 155 7.33 11.33 -8.66
C THR A 155 6.50 10.74 -9.82
N CYS A 156 7.17 10.33 -10.89
CA CYS A 156 6.54 9.86 -12.12
C CYS A 156 7.47 8.90 -12.89
N GLY A 157 7.29 7.60 -12.62
CA GLY A 157 7.96 6.49 -13.30
C GLY A 157 9.22 5.98 -12.59
N GLU A 158 9.69 6.67 -11.54
CA GLU A 158 10.76 6.14 -10.70
C GLU A 158 10.30 4.91 -9.90
N LEU A 159 11.21 3.98 -9.65
CA LEU A 159 10.96 2.69 -9.00
C LEU A 159 11.04 2.81 -7.47
N PHE A 160 9.97 2.46 -6.78
CA PHE A 160 9.94 2.34 -5.33
C PHE A 160 10.19 0.89 -4.92
N GLY A 161 11.33 0.63 -4.27
CA GLY A 161 11.67 -0.71 -3.78
C GLY A 161 11.07 -0.95 -2.40
N SER A 162 10.29 -2.01 -2.26
CA SER A 162 9.70 -2.42 -0.99
C SER A 162 9.56 -3.93 -0.89
N GLY A 163 9.61 -4.45 0.34
CA GLY A 163 9.38 -5.87 0.60
C GLY A 163 9.22 -6.17 2.08
N TYR A 164 8.76 -7.38 2.38
CA TYR A 164 8.64 -7.88 3.73
C TYR A 164 9.52 -9.10 3.90
N LEU A 165 10.34 -9.09 4.95
CA LEU A 165 11.09 -10.25 5.43
C LEU A 165 10.89 -10.37 6.95
N PRO A 166 10.82 -11.59 7.50
CA PRO A 166 10.67 -11.74 8.93
C PRO A 166 12.01 -11.47 9.63
N LEU A 167 11.98 -10.89 10.83
CA LEU A 167 13.13 -10.77 11.74
C LEU A 167 12.83 -11.41 13.11
N PRO A 168 13.79 -12.07 13.77
CA PRO A 168 13.62 -12.70 15.08
C PRO A 168 13.72 -11.69 16.23
N LEU A 169 12.85 -10.68 16.26
CA LEU A 169 12.91 -9.62 17.28
C LEU A 169 12.30 -10.03 18.62
N THR A 170 11.50 -11.11 18.65
CA THR A 170 10.92 -11.70 19.87
C THR A 170 11.31 -13.16 20.01
N GLU A 171 11.03 -13.72 21.18
CA GLU A 171 10.94 -15.16 21.37
C GLU A 171 9.49 -15.64 21.19
N PRO A 172 9.26 -16.89 20.76
CA PRO A 172 7.94 -17.50 20.80
C PRO A 172 7.43 -17.61 22.24
N LYS A 173 6.12 -17.50 22.42
CA LYS A 173 5.47 -17.63 23.72
C LYS A 173 4.46 -18.77 23.70
N SER A 174 4.35 -19.50 24.82
CA SER A 174 3.32 -20.51 25.01
C SER A 174 1.96 -19.93 25.38
N THR A 175 1.94 -18.74 25.99
CA THR A 175 0.71 -18.05 26.40
C THR A 175 0.63 -16.64 25.82
N THR A 176 -0.59 -16.20 25.54
CA THR A 176 -0.88 -14.89 24.96
C THR A 176 -2.09 -14.28 25.65
N ALA A 177 -1.93 -13.07 26.18
CA ALA A 177 -2.96 -12.33 26.93
C ALA A 177 -3.64 -13.18 28.02
N GLY A 178 -2.85 -14.00 28.73
CA GLY A 178 -3.31 -14.88 29.81
C GLY A 178 -4.02 -16.17 29.36
N LYS A 179 -4.08 -16.46 28.06
CA LYS A 179 -4.66 -17.71 27.51
C LYS A 179 -3.59 -18.65 26.95
N ASP A 180 -3.89 -19.94 26.91
CA ASP A 180 -3.05 -21.00 26.34
C ASP A 180 -3.11 -20.99 24.80
N VAL A 181 -2.52 -19.95 24.23
CA VAL A 181 -2.43 -19.67 22.79
C VAL A 181 -1.00 -19.27 22.50
N THR A 182 -0.38 -19.94 21.52
CA THR A 182 1.02 -19.71 21.18
C THR A 182 1.16 -18.48 20.30
N THR A 183 2.09 -17.58 20.64
CA THR A 183 2.53 -16.48 19.78
C THR A 183 3.87 -16.87 19.16
N GLY A 184 4.01 -16.78 17.84
CA GLY A 184 5.27 -17.01 17.15
C GLY A 184 6.25 -15.83 17.27
N ASN A 185 7.33 -15.86 16.51
CA ASN A 185 8.35 -14.81 16.54
C ASN A 185 8.63 -14.14 15.20
N GLN A 186 7.81 -14.41 14.18
CA GLN A 186 7.99 -13.80 12.86
C GLN A 186 7.55 -12.35 12.88
N CYS A 187 8.49 -11.45 13.15
CA CYS A 187 8.27 -10.01 13.04
C CYS A 187 8.43 -9.60 11.56
N TRP A 188 7.34 -9.68 10.79
CA TRP A 188 7.34 -9.29 9.38
C TRP A 188 7.67 -7.81 9.24
N THR A 189 8.88 -7.54 8.75
CA THR A 189 9.52 -6.23 8.73
C THR A 189 9.51 -5.67 7.32
N LEU A 190 9.00 -4.44 7.16
CA LEU A 190 9.08 -3.69 5.92
C LEU A 190 10.53 -3.24 5.69
N PHE A 191 11.09 -3.63 4.56
CA PHE A 191 12.33 -3.09 4.02
C PHE A 191 12.01 -2.17 2.84
N LEU A 192 12.70 -1.03 2.79
CA LEU A 192 12.66 -0.11 1.66
C LEU A 192 14.01 -0.05 0.94
N ASN A 193 13.97 0.19 -0.37
CA ASN A 193 15.09 0.62 -1.17
C ASN A 193 14.63 1.77 -2.08
N THR A 194 14.95 2.99 -1.67
CA THR A 194 14.53 4.25 -2.30
C THR A 194 15.76 5.13 -2.56
N GLY A 195 15.60 6.19 -3.35
CA GLY A 195 16.70 7.07 -3.73
C GLY A 195 17.39 7.75 -2.55
N ASN A 196 16.69 7.90 -1.41
CA ASN A 196 17.15 8.62 -0.23
C ASN A 196 17.06 7.82 1.08
N PHE A 197 16.63 6.55 1.06
CA PHE A 197 16.63 5.66 2.22
C PHE A 197 16.68 4.18 1.81
N LYS A 198 17.45 3.38 2.56
CA LYS A 198 17.54 1.93 2.42
C LYS A 198 17.54 1.28 3.80
N GLY A 199 16.80 0.18 3.95
CA GLY A 199 16.82 -0.63 5.17
C GLY A 199 15.44 -0.89 5.78
N PRO A 200 15.40 -1.47 6.98
CA PRO A 200 14.14 -1.78 7.66
C PRO A 200 13.48 -0.51 8.20
N VAL A 201 12.15 -0.45 8.18
CA VAL A 201 11.36 0.72 8.61
C VAL A 201 10.53 0.43 9.85
N ALA A 202 9.67 -0.58 9.77
CA ALA A 202 8.72 -0.95 10.80
C ALA A 202 8.34 -2.43 10.63
N PHE A 203 7.77 -3.04 11.66
CA PHE A 203 7.35 -4.44 11.61
C PHE A 203 5.99 -4.65 12.26
N PHE A 204 5.26 -5.66 11.81
CA PHE A 204 4.07 -6.12 12.51
C PHE A 204 4.46 -6.92 13.75
N THR A 205 3.93 -6.56 14.91
CA THR A 205 4.17 -7.30 16.14
C THR A 205 3.57 -8.71 16.02
N PRO A 206 4.21 -9.77 16.54
CA PRO A 206 3.61 -11.10 16.54
C PRO A 206 2.21 -11.13 17.18
N TYR A 207 2.03 -10.40 18.29
CA TYR A 207 0.73 -10.26 18.98
C TYR A 207 -0.39 -9.72 18.09
N PHE A 208 -0.09 -8.81 17.16
CA PHE A 208 -1.09 -8.30 16.20
C PHE A 208 -1.81 -9.43 15.47
N TRP A 209 -1.06 -10.46 15.07
CA TRP A 209 -1.60 -11.63 14.39
C TRP A 209 -2.31 -12.57 15.36
N THR A 210 -1.61 -12.94 16.46
CA THR A 210 -2.08 -13.95 17.41
C THR A 210 -3.31 -13.50 18.22
N ARG A 211 -3.56 -12.20 18.34
CA ARG A 211 -4.70 -11.66 19.10
C ARG A 211 -6.04 -12.29 18.66
N ALA A 212 -6.22 -12.56 17.38
CA ALA A 212 -7.43 -13.23 16.89
C ALA A 212 -7.60 -14.66 17.46
N SER A 213 -6.50 -15.36 17.75
CA SER A 213 -6.51 -16.69 18.36
C SER A 213 -6.80 -16.65 19.87
N VAL A 214 -6.61 -15.50 20.53
CA VAL A 214 -7.07 -15.30 21.92
C VAL A 214 -8.60 -15.33 21.98
N ASP A 215 -9.28 -14.80 20.96
CA ASP A 215 -10.75 -14.82 20.87
C ASP A 215 -11.29 -16.17 20.38
N ASP A 216 -10.57 -16.83 19.46
CA ASP A 216 -10.91 -18.14 18.92
C ASP A 216 -9.69 -19.08 18.88
N PRO A 217 -9.48 -19.92 19.91
CA PRO A 217 -8.32 -20.80 20.00
C PRO A 217 -8.16 -21.81 18.86
N ARG A 218 -9.22 -22.09 18.08
CA ARG A 218 -9.13 -22.95 16.88
C ARG A 218 -8.22 -22.37 15.81
N LEU A 219 -7.92 -21.06 15.89
CA LEU A 219 -7.04 -20.35 14.98
C LEU A 219 -5.57 -20.34 15.43
N ASN A 220 -5.25 -20.98 16.55
CA ASN A 220 -3.87 -21.03 17.03
C ASN A 220 -2.94 -21.62 15.96
N GLY A 221 -1.81 -20.95 15.73
CA GLY A 221 -0.85 -21.35 14.70
C GLY A 221 -1.29 -21.15 13.25
N LEU A 222 -2.35 -20.38 12.95
CA LEU A 222 -2.82 -20.13 11.57
C LEU A 222 -2.40 -18.78 10.97
N PHE A 223 -1.70 -17.94 11.72
CA PHE A 223 -1.35 -16.58 11.28
C PHE A 223 0.14 -16.42 11.00
N LEU A 224 0.50 -15.28 10.40
CA LEU A 224 1.83 -14.96 9.90
C LEU A 224 2.92 -14.86 10.99
N ASP A 225 2.57 -14.68 12.26
CA ASP A 225 3.53 -14.78 13.36
C ASP A 225 4.16 -16.18 13.47
N GLN A 226 3.43 -17.22 13.05
CA GLN A 226 3.81 -18.63 13.15
C GLN A 226 3.97 -19.30 11.77
N ARG A 227 3.10 -19.00 10.81
CA ARG A 227 3.09 -19.61 9.48
C ARG A 227 4.06 -18.89 8.54
N PRO A 228 4.74 -19.65 7.67
CA PRO A 228 5.50 -19.03 6.58
C PRO A 228 4.53 -18.40 5.56
N SER A 229 5.04 -17.49 4.72
CA SER A 229 4.27 -16.90 3.62
C SER A 229 4.17 -17.85 2.41
N ASP A 230 3.12 -17.75 1.60
CA ASP A 230 3.08 -18.45 0.31
C ASP A 230 4.17 -17.89 -0.63
N ALA A 231 5.01 -18.73 -1.21
CA ALA A 231 6.03 -18.31 -2.18
C ALA A 231 5.41 -17.74 -3.47
N ASN A 232 4.29 -18.30 -3.95
CA ASN A 232 3.74 -18.05 -5.28
C ASN A 232 2.55 -17.10 -5.24
N LYS A 233 2.81 -15.85 -4.86
CA LYS A 233 1.81 -14.80 -4.67
C LYS A 233 1.33 -14.22 -5.99
N ALA A 234 0.13 -13.65 -5.99
CA ALA A 234 -0.36 -12.91 -7.15
C ALA A 234 0.09 -11.44 -7.06
N PHE A 235 0.71 -10.94 -8.13
CA PHE A 235 1.09 -9.53 -8.25
C PHE A 235 0.10 -8.80 -9.16
N GLN A 236 -0.57 -7.80 -8.63
CA GLN A 236 -1.71 -7.17 -9.29
C GLN A 236 -1.78 -5.68 -8.93
N MET A 237 -2.37 -4.90 -9.83
CA MET A 237 -2.82 -3.55 -9.54
C MET A 237 -4.33 -3.60 -9.33
N GLU A 238 -4.77 -3.41 -8.07
CA GLU A 238 -6.19 -3.29 -7.73
C GLU A 238 -6.66 -1.86 -7.94
N THR A 239 -7.75 -1.71 -8.67
CA THR A 239 -8.48 -0.46 -8.81
C THR A 239 -9.88 -0.66 -8.27
N GLN A 240 -10.24 0.10 -7.23
CA GLN A 240 -11.61 0.06 -6.73
C GLN A 240 -12.45 1.15 -7.39
N HIS A 241 -11.97 2.40 -7.40
CA HIS A 241 -12.77 3.56 -7.80
C HIS A 241 -11.93 4.53 -8.65
N ILE A 242 -12.02 4.43 -9.98
CA ILE A 242 -11.72 5.55 -10.90
C ILE A 242 -13.05 6.13 -11.36
N TYR A 243 -13.29 7.42 -11.18
CA TYR A 243 -14.59 8.00 -11.53
C TYR A 243 -14.93 7.85 -13.02
N SER A 244 -16.21 7.62 -13.30
CA SER A 244 -16.75 7.58 -14.65
C SER A 244 -18.17 8.14 -14.71
N ALA A 245 -18.63 8.39 -15.93
CA ALA A 245 -19.99 8.76 -16.24
C ALA A 245 -20.49 7.93 -17.42
N GLU A 246 -21.75 7.53 -17.40
CA GLU A 246 -22.43 6.78 -18.45
C GLU A 246 -23.61 7.60 -18.98
N ALA A 247 -23.83 7.57 -20.29
CA ALA A 247 -24.98 8.18 -20.93
C ALA A 247 -25.44 7.36 -22.14
N THR A 248 -26.73 7.43 -22.43
CA THR A 248 -27.33 6.78 -23.60
C THR A 248 -27.71 7.85 -24.62
N ASP A 249 -27.29 7.68 -25.86
CA ASP A 249 -27.60 8.61 -26.94
C ASP A 249 -29.06 8.50 -27.42
N SER A 250 -29.47 9.32 -28.37
CA SER A 250 -30.82 9.29 -28.96
C SER A 250 -31.17 7.96 -29.65
N LYS A 251 -30.17 7.20 -30.14
CA LYS A 251 -30.32 5.92 -30.83
C LYS A 251 -30.38 4.72 -29.90
N GLY A 252 -30.16 4.93 -28.60
CA GLY A 252 -30.15 3.86 -27.60
C GLY A 252 -28.77 3.24 -27.35
N GLU A 253 -27.73 3.78 -27.97
CA GLU A 253 -26.35 3.34 -27.77
C GLU A 253 -25.81 3.90 -26.45
N ILE A 254 -25.05 3.10 -25.72
CA ILE A 254 -24.52 3.47 -24.40
C ILE A 254 -23.05 3.83 -24.54
N TYR A 255 -22.69 5.00 -24.04
CA TYR A 255 -21.33 5.51 -23.98
C TYR A 255 -20.94 5.77 -22.53
N SER A 256 -19.64 5.66 -22.25
CA SER A 256 -19.07 6.07 -20.97
C SER A 256 -17.81 6.90 -21.19
N ARG A 257 -17.56 7.79 -20.24
CA ARG A 257 -16.30 8.50 -20.08
C ARG A 257 -15.73 8.21 -18.70
N MET A 258 -14.46 7.86 -18.60
CA MET A 258 -13.76 7.75 -17.31
C MET A 258 -12.80 8.93 -17.10
N ALA A 259 -12.38 9.13 -15.85
CA ALA A 259 -11.36 10.11 -15.51
C ALA A 259 -10.05 9.85 -16.27
N PRO A 260 -9.34 10.91 -16.73
CA PRO A 260 -8.09 10.75 -17.47
C PRO A 260 -7.07 9.93 -16.69
N THR A 261 -6.89 8.67 -17.10
CA THR A 261 -6.00 7.70 -16.46
C THR A 261 -4.69 7.62 -17.22
N GLN A 262 -3.57 7.66 -16.52
CA GLN A 262 -2.24 7.79 -17.12
C GLN A 262 -1.21 6.83 -16.53
N TYR A 263 -0.17 6.56 -17.33
CA TYR A 263 0.96 5.71 -16.99
C TYR A 263 2.28 6.42 -17.34
N PRO A 264 3.37 6.14 -16.59
CA PRO A 264 4.67 6.74 -16.86
C PRO A 264 5.27 6.13 -18.12
N ALA A 265 5.88 6.92 -18.99
CA ALA A 265 6.53 6.42 -20.20
C ALA A 265 8.04 6.70 -20.16
N GLY A 266 8.82 5.65 -20.41
CA GLY A 266 10.26 5.73 -20.61
C GLY A 266 10.64 6.40 -21.95
N PRO A 267 11.94 6.59 -22.20
CA PRO A 267 12.43 7.22 -23.43
C PRO A 267 11.99 6.52 -24.72
N ASP A 268 11.77 5.21 -24.68
CA ASP A 268 11.29 4.39 -25.80
C ASP A 268 9.74 4.36 -25.89
N GLY A 269 9.04 5.11 -25.05
CA GLY A 269 7.59 5.19 -25.01
C GLY A 269 6.88 4.06 -24.26
N ASN A 270 7.62 3.10 -23.69
CA ASN A 270 7.06 1.99 -22.92
C ASN A 270 6.97 2.33 -21.43
N SER A 271 6.06 1.68 -20.70
CA SER A 271 5.96 1.77 -19.24
C SER A 271 6.60 0.55 -18.58
N ASP A 272 7.56 0.79 -17.70
CA ASP A 272 8.06 -0.21 -16.76
C ASP A 272 7.25 -0.09 -15.47
N LEU A 273 6.40 -1.07 -15.15
CA LEU A 273 5.40 -0.93 -14.08
C LEU A 273 5.76 -1.71 -12.80
N LEU A 274 6.38 -2.88 -12.96
CA LEU A 274 6.79 -3.77 -11.89
C LEU A 274 8.12 -4.41 -12.28
N HIS A 275 9.06 -4.48 -11.35
CA HIS A 275 10.43 -4.89 -11.62
C HIS A 275 11.03 -5.72 -10.48
N ARG A 276 11.82 -6.72 -10.85
CA ARG A 276 12.66 -7.57 -9.97
C ARG A 276 11.89 -8.12 -8.77
N LEU A 277 10.92 -8.99 -9.05
CA LEU A 277 10.17 -9.73 -8.04
C LEU A 277 11.07 -10.78 -7.39
N MET A 278 11.39 -10.59 -6.12
CA MET A 278 12.23 -11.51 -5.35
C MET A 278 11.40 -12.22 -4.28
N VAL A 279 11.70 -13.49 -4.03
CA VAL A 279 11.20 -14.24 -2.87
C VAL A 279 12.36 -14.92 -2.14
N TYR A 280 12.15 -15.22 -0.86
CA TYR A 280 13.25 -15.53 0.06
C TYR A 280 12.99 -16.78 0.88
N LYS A 281 14.06 -17.50 1.21
CA LYS A 281 14.14 -18.45 2.32
C LYS A 281 14.59 -17.72 3.59
N LYS A 282 14.42 -18.34 4.76
CA LYS A 282 14.97 -17.79 6.02
C LYS A 282 16.50 -17.62 5.98
N SER A 283 17.20 -18.50 5.27
CA SER A 283 18.65 -18.39 5.06
C SER A 283 19.09 -17.11 4.35
N ALA A 284 18.18 -16.42 3.65
CA ALA A 284 18.49 -15.15 3.00
C ALA A 284 18.83 -14.01 4.00
N LEU A 285 18.30 -14.08 5.23
CA LEU A 285 18.53 -13.04 6.26
C LEU A 285 18.29 -13.53 7.69
N TRP A 286 17.16 -14.19 7.93
CA TRP A 286 16.70 -14.57 9.28
C TRP A 286 17.75 -15.36 10.05
N ASP A 287 18.33 -16.40 9.44
CA ASP A 287 19.20 -17.35 10.15
C ASP A 287 20.47 -16.65 10.68
N ALA A 288 21.05 -15.73 9.90
CA ALA A 288 22.19 -14.93 10.32
C ALA A 288 21.83 -13.96 11.45
N VAL A 289 20.65 -13.33 11.40
CA VAL A 289 20.18 -12.42 12.45
C VAL A 289 19.87 -13.16 13.75
N ASP A 290 19.26 -14.35 13.66
CA ASP A 290 18.97 -15.20 14.81
C ASP A 290 20.26 -15.65 15.50
N ALA A 291 21.24 -16.14 14.72
CA ALA A 291 22.55 -16.51 15.25
C ALA A 291 23.26 -15.33 15.92
N TRP A 292 23.19 -14.14 15.32
CA TRP A 292 23.76 -12.92 15.89
C TRP A 292 23.12 -12.56 17.24
N PHE A 293 21.79 -12.56 17.33
CA PHE A 293 21.11 -12.25 18.59
C PHE A 293 21.41 -13.24 19.72
N LYS A 294 21.79 -14.48 19.37
CA LYS A 294 22.26 -15.52 20.28
C LYS A 294 23.76 -15.46 20.60
N GLY A 295 24.45 -14.39 20.21
CA GLY A 295 25.86 -14.16 20.52
C GLY A 295 26.84 -14.51 19.40
N GLY A 296 26.34 -14.88 18.22
CA GLY A 296 27.14 -15.06 17.01
C GLY A 296 27.65 -13.72 16.42
N PRO A 297 28.35 -13.77 15.27
CA PRO A 297 28.87 -12.57 14.63
C PRO A 297 27.75 -11.65 14.12
N PRO A 298 27.98 -10.32 14.02
CA PRO A 298 26.99 -9.38 13.49
C PRO A 298 26.52 -9.73 12.08
N ALA A 299 25.20 -9.81 11.89
CA ALA A 299 24.60 -9.94 10.57
C ALA A 299 24.73 -8.62 9.80
N SER A 300 25.11 -8.67 8.52
CA SER A 300 25.36 -7.46 7.71
C SER A 300 24.10 -6.70 7.32
N GLY A 301 22.96 -7.40 7.25
CA GLY A 301 21.69 -6.91 6.70
C GLY A 301 21.55 -7.09 5.18
N VAL A 302 22.64 -7.46 4.48
CA VAL A 302 22.61 -7.77 3.05
C VAL A 302 21.91 -9.10 2.84
N ILE A 303 20.99 -9.14 1.86
CA ILE A 303 20.32 -10.37 1.46
C ILE A 303 21.32 -11.36 0.86
N ASP A 304 21.38 -12.56 1.44
CA ASP A 304 22.10 -13.68 0.84
C ASP A 304 21.32 -14.20 -0.37
N VAL A 305 21.95 -14.10 -1.54
CA VAL A 305 21.35 -14.48 -2.82
C VAL A 305 21.18 -15.99 -2.98
N GLU A 306 21.91 -16.83 -2.23
CA GLU A 306 21.70 -18.28 -2.21
C GLU A 306 20.34 -18.64 -1.58
N GLY A 307 19.90 -17.83 -0.62
CA GLY A 307 18.59 -17.90 0.00
C GLY A 307 17.48 -17.20 -0.80
N ALA A 308 17.77 -16.61 -1.95
CA ALA A 308 16.82 -15.79 -2.72
C ALA A 308 16.62 -16.31 -4.14
N THR A 309 15.45 -16.03 -4.73
CA THR A 309 15.24 -16.25 -6.17
C THR A 309 14.34 -15.18 -6.77
N MET A 310 14.57 -14.87 -8.05
CA MET A 310 13.73 -13.94 -8.80
C MET A 310 12.58 -14.72 -9.46
N GLN A 311 11.34 -14.35 -9.15
CA GLN A 311 10.17 -14.86 -9.84
C GLN A 311 10.08 -14.21 -11.22
N LYS A 312 10.07 -15.04 -12.27
CA LYS A 312 10.06 -14.53 -13.64
C LYS A 312 8.67 -14.04 -14.04
N ILE A 313 8.62 -12.87 -14.66
CA ILE A 313 7.39 -12.29 -15.21
C ILE A 313 7.17 -12.86 -16.61
N LYS A 314 5.93 -13.27 -16.90
CA LYS A 314 5.49 -13.73 -18.22
C LYS A 314 4.95 -12.57 -19.03
N LYS A 315 5.02 -12.70 -20.36
CA LYS A 315 4.51 -11.71 -21.33
C LYS A 315 2.98 -11.70 -21.44
N ALA A 316 2.29 -11.55 -20.31
CA ALA A 316 0.83 -11.57 -20.25
C ALA A 316 0.32 -10.74 -19.07
N VAL A 317 -0.68 -9.90 -19.36
CA VAL A 317 -1.48 -9.19 -18.36
C VAL A 317 -2.94 -9.54 -18.58
N ARG A 318 -3.60 -10.03 -17.53
CA ARG A 318 -5.06 -10.20 -17.53
C ARG A 318 -5.70 -8.98 -16.92
N SER A 319 -6.85 -8.56 -17.44
CA SER A 319 -7.68 -7.52 -16.82
C SER A 319 -9.11 -7.98 -16.67
N ASN A 320 -9.73 -7.61 -15.56
CA ASN A 320 -11.18 -7.67 -15.37
C ASN A 320 -11.76 -6.29 -15.06
N TRP A 321 -11.09 -5.21 -15.50
CA TRP A 321 -11.62 -3.87 -15.40
C TRP A 321 -12.98 -3.76 -16.07
N SER A 322 -13.90 -3.12 -15.37
CA SER A 322 -15.28 -2.92 -15.80
C SER A 322 -15.79 -1.58 -15.28
N PHE A 323 -16.72 -0.99 -16.03
CA PHE A 323 -17.54 0.10 -15.53
C PHE A 323 -18.60 -0.44 -14.58
N TYR A 324 -18.84 0.25 -13.49
CA TYR A 324 -19.89 -0.07 -12.54
C TYR A 324 -20.48 1.17 -11.89
N GLY A 325 -21.70 1.06 -11.41
CA GLY A 325 -22.41 2.06 -10.62
C GLY A 325 -23.71 1.45 -10.12
N ASP A 326 -24.46 2.17 -9.29
CA ASP A 326 -25.70 1.66 -8.68
C ASP A 326 -26.75 1.23 -9.72
N HIS A 327 -26.65 1.79 -10.94
CA HIS A 327 -27.52 1.48 -12.07
C HIS A 327 -27.08 0.24 -12.89
N ILE A 328 -25.93 -0.38 -12.58
CA ILE A 328 -25.36 -1.52 -13.31
C ILE A 328 -25.29 -2.74 -12.39
N PRO A 329 -26.20 -3.72 -12.55
CA PRO A 329 -26.17 -4.98 -11.79
C PRO A 329 -24.82 -5.68 -11.93
N LYS A 330 -24.34 -6.34 -10.85
CA LYS A 330 -22.98 -6.91 -10.78
C LYS A 330 -22.69 -7.89 -11.92
N GLU A 331 -23.65 -8.74 -12.23
CA GLU A 331 -23.62 -9.74 -13.29
C GLU A 331 -23.59 -9.12 -14.70
N LYS A 332 -24.09 -7.89 -14.85
CA LYS A 332 -24.13 -7.14 -16.13
C LYS A 332 -22.93 -6.21 -16.35
N ARG A 333 -21.95 -6.16 -15.44
CA ARG A 333 -20.75 -5.30 -15.57
C ARG A 333 -19.81 -5.74 -16.69
N ALA A 334 -20.01 -5.21 -17.90
CA ALA A 334 -19.19 -5.50 -19.07
C ALA A 334 -17.71 -5.16 -18.86
N LEU A 335 -16.83 -5.98 -19.44
CA LEU A 335 -15.38 -5.78 -19.34
C LEU A 335 -14.88 -4.72 -20.32
N MET A 336 -13.83 -4.01 -19.94
CA MET A 336 -13.11 -3.10 -20.80
C MET A 336 -12.19 -3.86 -21.76
N ASN A 337 -12.25 -3.52 -23.04
CA ASN A 337 -11.33 -4.03 -24.04
C ASN A 337 -9.98 -3.30 -23.99
N ILE A 338 -9.12 -3.68 -23.06
CA ILE A 338 -7.83 -3.01 -22.90
C ILE A 338 -6.77 -3.44 -23.94
N THR A 339 -6.98 -4.58 -24.60
CA THR A 339 -5.98 -5.19 -25.51
C THR A 339 -5.82 -4.43 -26.83
N SER A 340 -6.68 -3.47 -27.14
CA SER A 340 -6.51 -2.61 -28.32
C SER A 340 -5.43 -1.54 -28.13
N TYR A 341 -5.02 -1.26 -26.88
CA TYR A 341 -4.04 -0.21 -26.58
C TYR A 341 -2.97 -0.60 -25.56
N MET A 342 -3.16 -1.67 -24.79
CA MET A 342 -2.16 -2.21 -23.85
C MET A 342 -1.53 -3.49 -24.43
N ASP A 343 -0.22 -3.46 -24.70
CA ASP A 343 0.53 -4.60 -25.22
C ASP A 343 1.68 -5.02 -24.27
N PRO A 344 1.56 -6.16 -23.56
CA PRO A 344 2.59 -6.65 -22.65
C PRO A 344 3.69 -7.47 -23.34
N ASN A 345 3.71 -7.62 -24.68
CA ASN A 345 4.70 -8.49 -25.35
C ASN A 345 6.16 -8.01 -25.22
N VAL A 346 6.35 -6.74 -24.84
CA VAL A 346 7.66 -6.14 -24.54
C VAL A 346 8.16 -6.43 -23.11
N THR A 347 7.36 -7.10 -22.29
CA THR A 347 7.76 -7.62 -20.97
C THR A 347 8.92 -8.62 -21.09
N ASP A 348 9.82 -8.59 -20.12
CA ASP A 348 10.89 -9.57 -19.96
C ASP A 348 10.76 -10.31 -18.62
N SER A 349 11.68 -11.23 -18.33
CA SER A 349 11.62 -12.03 -17.11
C SER A 349 11.73 -11.24 -15.81
N ALA A 350 12.33 -10.05 -15.82
CA ALA A 350 12.54 -9.22 -14.64
C ALA A 350 11.54 -8.05 -14.56
N THR A 351 10.95 -7.63 -15.68
CA THR A 351 10.19 -6.39 -15.77
C THR A 351 8.86 -6.57 -16.48
N LEU A 352 7.77 -6.24 -15.79
CA LEU A 352 6.48 -6.00 -16.43
C LEU A 352 6.56 -4.69 -17.20
N ARG A 353 6.77 -4.82 -18.51
CA ARG A 353 6.85 -3.70 -19.45
C ARG A 353 5.64 -3.71 -20.36
N VAL A 354 5.04 -2.55 -20.54
CA VAL A 354 3.85 -2.34 -21.37
C VAL A 354 4.17 -1.37 -22.49
N ARG A 355 3.83 -1.76 -23.72
CA ARG A 355 3.80 -0.88 -24.89
C ARG A 355 2.38 -0.35 -25.07
N TRP A 356 2.28 0.96 -25.27
CA TRP A 356 1.01 1.62 -25.58
C TRP A 356 0.91 1.93 -27.06
N SER A 357 -0.18 1.52 -27.70
CA SER A 357 -0.38 1.65 -29.15
C SER A 357 -1.81 2.08 -29.47
N GLY A 358 -2.03 2.55 -30.70
CA GLY A 358 -3.33 2.96 -31.22
C GLY A 358 -3.56 4.47 -31.15
N ASP A 359 -4.47 4.94 -32.00
CA ASP A 359 -4.69 6.37 -32.26
C ASP A 359 -5.33 7.11 -31.07
N LEU A 360 -5.92 6.36 -30.14
CA LEU A 360 -6.58 6.88 -28.94
C LEU A 360 -5.62 7.09 -27.76
N ILE A 361 -4.35 6.71 -27.90
CA ILE A 361 -3.31 6.94 -26.90
C ILE A 361 -2.74 8.34 -27.06
N THR A 362 -2.84 9.15 -26.00
CA THR A 362 -2.22 10.49 -25.98
C THR A 362 -0.96 10.49 -25.13
N LYS A 363 0.02 11.32 -25.53
CA LYS A 363 1.30 11.47 -24.85
C LYS A 363 1.49 12.92 -24.44
N ARG A 364 1.95 13.15 -23.20
CA ARG A 364 2.33 14.48 -22.73
C ARG A 364 3.54 14.40 -21.81
N LYS A 365 4.07 15.57 -21.42
CA LYS A 365 5.08 15.68 -20.37
C LYS A 365 4.47 16.29 -19.11
N ILE A 366 4.78 15.72 -17.95
CA ILE A 366 4.49 16.27 -16.62
C ILE A 366 5.83 16.45 -15.91
N ASN A 367 6.19 17.68 -15.54
CA ASN A 367 7.47 18.00 -14.88
C ASN A 367 8.69 17.41 -15.61
N GLY A 368 8.68 17.45 -16.94
CA GLY A 368 9.75 16.90 -17.79
C GLY A 368 9.72 15.36 -17.98
N ARG A 369 8.81 14.64 -17.32
CA ARG A 369 8.61 13.19 -17.47
C ARG A 369 7.51 12.89 -18.48
N SER A 370 7.72 11.93 -19.37
CA SER A 370 6.70 11.51 -20.34
C SER A 370 5.63 10.67 -19.65
N VAL A 371 4.37 10.91 -19.96
CA VAL A 371 3.24 10.08 -19.56
C VAL A 371 2.37 9.75 -20.77
N VAL A 372 1.78 8.57 -20.73
CA VAL A 372 0.75 8.11 -21.64
C VAL A 372 -0.60 8.22 -20.94
N THR A 373 -1.61 8.77 -21.59
CA THR A 373 -3.01 8.70 -21.13
C THR A 373 -3.76 7.68 -21.99
N ILE A 374 -4.43 6.74 -21.33
CA ILE A 374 -5.26 5.71 -21.99
C ILE A 374 -6.60 6.32 -22.42
N PRO A 375 -7.37 5.66 -23.32
CA PRO A 375 -8.61 6.23 -23.85
C PRO A 375 -9.59 6.63 -22.75
N GLU A 376 -10.21 7.80 -22.87
CA GLU A 376 -11.21 8.28 -21.89
C GLU A 376 -12.63 7.80 -22.23
N TYR A 377 -12.94 7.59 -23.51
CA TYR A 377 -14.28 7.35 -24.02
C TYR A 377 -14.45 5.91 -24.49
N TYR A 378 -15.60 5.33 -24.15
CA TYR A 378 -15.93 3.95 -24.47
C TYR A 378 -17.38 3.83 -24.93
N LYS A 379 -17.62 2.91 -25.86
CA LYS A 379 -18.94 2.49 -26.32
C LYS A 379 -19.21 1.05 -25.87
N LEU A 380 -20.40 0.78 -25.33
CA LEU A 380 -20.81 -0.58 -25.01
C LEU A 380 -21.26 -1.30 -26.29
N VAL A 381 -20.53 -2.35 -26.67
CA VAL A 381 -20.85 -3.16 -27.85
C VAL A 381 -21.35 -4.52 -27.39
N LYS A 382 -22.52 -4.91 -27.89
CA LYS A 382 -23.09 -6.25 -27.70
C LYS A 382 -23.04 -7.02 -29.01
N THR A 383 -22.64 -8.29 -28.97
CA THR A 383 -22.52 -9.13 -30.17
C THR A 383 -23.31 -10.42 -30.00
N GLY A 384 -24.17 -10.74 -30.98
CA GLY A 384 -25.00 -11.94 -30.93
C GLY A 384 -25.88 -11.98 -29.68
N ASN A 385 -25.81 -13.09 -28.94
CA ASN A 385 -26.59 -13.31 -27.71
C ASN A 385 -25.87 -12.85 -26.43
N ASP A 386 -24.73 -12.13 -26.53
CA ASP A 386 -24.04 -11.56 -25.37
C ASP A 386 -24.80 -10.34 -24.83
N ASP A 387 -25.62 -10.59 -23.81
CA ASP A 387 -26.45 -9.57 -23.18
C ASP A 387 -25.66 -8.59 -22.29
N LYS A 388 -24.42 -8.96 -21.92
CA LYS A 388 -23.50 -8.18 -21.10
C LYS A 388 -22.69 -7.22 -21.97
N GLY A 389 -22.10 -7.73 -23.06
CA GLY A 389 -21.29 -6.97 -23.99
C GLY A 389 -19.88 -6.63 -23.49
N LYS A 390 -19.21 -5.74 -24.24
CA LYS A 390 -17.83 -5.29 -23.99
C LYS A 390 -17.71 -3.80 -24.23
N TRP A 391 -16.95 -3.11 -23.38
CA TRP A 391 -16.61 -1.70 -23.59
C TRP A 391 -15.44 -1.57 -24.56
N ILE A 392 -15.68 -0.91 -25.69
CA ILE A 392 -14.68 -0.64 -26.72
C ILE A 392 -14.30 0.83 -26.67
N ALA A 393 -13.00 1.13 -26.65
CA ALA A 393 -12.52 2.51 -26.71
C ALA A 393 -12.91 3.15 -28.05
N VAL A 394 -13.38 4.40 -28.02
CA VAL A 394 -13.80 5.17 -29.20
C VAL A 394 -13.18 6.56 -29.15
N ALA A 395 -13.06 7.22 -30.30
CA ALA A 395 -12.59 8.60 -30.37
C ALA A 395 -13.62 9.55 -29.73
N PRO A 396 -13.20 10.68 -29.14
CA PRO A 396 -14.14 11.69 -28.61
C PRO A 396 -15.19 12.12 -29.64
N GLU A 397 -14.82 12.21 -30.92
CA GLU A 397 -15.68 12.64 -32.02
C GLU A 397 -16.80 11.63 -32.33
N GLU A 398 -16.64 10.36 -31.95
CA GLU A 398 -17.66 9.33 -32.10
C GLU A 398 -18.72 9.37 -30.99
N VAL A 399 -18.48 10.14 -29.92
CA VAL A 399 -19.39 10.26 -28.78
C VAL A 399 -20.38 11.40 -29.03
N PRO A 400 -21.69 11.12 -29.19
CA PRO A 400 -22.66 12.14 -29.57
C PRO A 400 -22.73 13.26 -28.54
N ALA A 401 -22.79 14.52 -29.01
CA ALA A 401 -22.78 15.69 -28.14
C ALA A 401 -23.98 15.73 -27.18
N GLU A 402 -25.12 15.15 -27.57
CA GLU A 402 -26.31 15.05 -26.72
C GLU A 402 -26.12 14.18 -25.47
N THR A 403 -25.09 13.32 -25.44
CA THR A 403 -24.76 12.51 -24.26
C THR A 403 -24.27 13.36 -23.08
N GLY A 404 -23.77 14.58 -23.36
CA GLY A 404 -23.18 15.47 -22.36
C GLY A 404 -21.82 15.01 -21.79
N LEU A 405 -21.29 13.84 -22.18
CA LEU A 405 -20.07 13.25 -21.61
C LEU A 405 -18.83 14.15 -21.77
N HIS A 406 -18.77 14.95 -22.84
CA HIS A 406 -17.71 15.93 -23.08
C HIS A 406 -17.62 17.02 -22.00
N LYS A 407 -18.73 17.32 -21.33
CA LYS A 407 -18.83 18.37 -20.30
C LYS A 407 -18.55 17.85 -18.89
N VAL A 408 -18.33 16.54 -18.73
CA VAL A 408 -18.06 15.94 -17.40
C VAL A 408 -16.73 16.43 -16.87
N SER A 409 -16.76 16.90 -15.62
CA SER A 409 -15.56 17.18 -14.83
C SER A 409 -15.40 16.12 -13.74
N PHE A 410 -14.18 15.60 -13.60
CA PHE A 410 -13.77 14.70 -12.53
C PHE A 410 -12.92 15.41 -11.47
N ALA A 411 -12.93 16.74 -11.45
CA ALA A 411 -12.21 17.52 -10.46
C ALA A 411 -12.71 17.22 -9.05
N ASN A 412 -11.83 17.36 -8.06
CA ASN A 412 -12.23 17.23 -6.68
C ASN A 412 -13.24 18.32 -6.30
N THR A 413 -14.43 17.88 -5.92
CA THR A 413 -15.52 18.75 -5.45
C THR A 413 -15.83 18.55 -3.97
N ASP A 414 -15.05 17.73 -3.25
CA ASP A 414 -15.23 17.47 -1.82
C ASP A 414 -14.93 18.75 -1.01
N PRO A 415 -15.94 19.40 -0.40
CA PRO A 415 -15.73 20.60 0.41
C PRO A 415 -15.18 20.24 1.81
N ARG A 416 -15.08 18.95 2.16
CA ARG A 416 -14.72 18.50 3.50
C ARG A 416 -13.27 18.84 3.84
N THR A 417 -13.13 19.65 4.89
CA THR A 417 -11.83 19.89 5.53
C THR A 417 -11.21 18.56 6.01
N PRO A 418 -9.94 18.30 5.70
CA PRO A 418 -9.21 17.17 6.26
C PRO A 418 -9.26 17.13 7.79
N VAL A 419 -9.42 15.92 8.31
CA VAL A 419 -9.47 15.68 9.75
C VAL A 419 -8.09 15.25 10.23
N ALA A 420 -7.63 15.85 11.34
CA ALA A 420 -6.35 15.52 11.91
C ALA A 420 -6.32 14.09 12.47
N TYR A 421 -5.20 13.40 12.27
CA TYR A 421 -4.86 12.23 13.08
C TYR A 421 -4.30 12.73 14.40
N VAL A 422 -4.81 12.22 15.51
CA VAL A 422 -4.40 12.59 16.87
C VAL A 422 -4.39 11.33 17.72
N THR A 423 -3.29 11.09 18.42
CA THR A 423 -3.16 10.00 19.40
C THR A 423 -3.72 10.43 20.75
N PRO A 424 -4.09 9.50 21.65
CA PRO A 424 -4.55 9.82 23.00
C PRO A 424 -3.61 10.77 23.74
N ASP A 425 -4.19 11.74 24.44
CA ASP A 425 -3.44 12.73 25.24
C ASP A 425 -3.53 12.49 26.75
N ASP A 426 -4.40 11.57 27.20
CA ASP A 426 -4.61 11.25 28.61
C ASP A 426 -3.28 10.90 29.30
N LYS A 427 -3.08 11.42 30.52
CA LYS A 427 -1.83 11.28 31.28
C LYS A 427 -1.47 9.83 31.59
N LYS A 428 -2.46 8.95 31.71
CA LYS A 428 -2.27 7.51 31.98
C LYS A 428 -2.18 6.69 30.70
N SER A 429 -2.34 7.29 29.52
CA SER A 429 -2.21 6.57 28.26
C SER A 429 -0.77 6.06 28.05
N CYS A 430 -0.64 4.96 27.30
CA CYS A 430 0.65 4.40 26.88
C CYS A 430 1.49 5.38 26.06
N TRP A 431 0.88 6.44 25.52
CA TRP A 431 1.56 7.53 24.83
C TRP A 431 2.32 8.47 25.76
N LYS A 432 1.98 8.48 27.07
CA LYS A 432 2.53 9.39 28.08
C LYS A 432 3.35 8.70 29.18
N THR A 433 3.15 7.40 29.42
CA THR A 433 3.88 6.65 30.46
C THR A 433 4.33 5.27 29.95
N PRO A 434 5.64 4.94 29.93
CA PRO A 434 6.78 5.81 30.28
C PRO A 434 6.88 7.06 29.41
N GLY A 435 6.36 7.00 28.18
CA GLY A 435 6.21 8.16 27.31
C GLY A 435 7.48 8.50 26.50
N PRO A 436 7.44 9.63 25.77
CA PRO A 436 8.56 10.06 24.96
C PRO A 436 9.70 10.63 25.83
N VAL A 437 10.93 10.51 25.34
CA VAL A 437 12.14 11.05 25.96
C VAL A 437 12.57 12.40 25.37
N ALA A 438 12.07 12.78 24.19
CA ALA A 438 12.27 14.11 23.61
C ALA A 438 11.12 14.50 22.67
N GLY A 439 10.90 15.81 22.52
CA GLY A 439 9.89 16.42 21.66
C GLY A 439 8.99 17.40 22.41
N PRO A 440 7.95 17.95 21.76
CA PRO A 440 7.56 17.69 20.37
C PRO A 440 8.54 18.26 19.34
N PHE A 441 8.63 17.58 18.21
CA PHE A 441 9.22 18.06 16.97
C PHE A 441 8.15 18.17 15.89
N LYS A 442 8.38 18.98 14.86
CA LYS A 442 7.46 19.16 13.74
C LYS A 442 8.17 19.16 12.40
N VAL A 443 7.56 18.54 11.41
CA VAL A 443 7.97 18.68 10.00
C VAL A 443 6.73 18.86 9.11
N LYS A 444 6.88 19.71 8.09
CA LYS A 444 5.85 19.93 7.07
C LYS A 444 6.14 19.03 5.87
N LEU A 445 5.15 18.23 5.49
CA LEU A 445 5.24 17.27 4.42
C LEU A 445 4.84 17.89 3.08
N GLY A 446 5.27 17.27 1.98
CA GLY A 446 4.96 17.67 0.61
C GLY A 446 3.48 17.56 0.25
N ASP A 447 2.70 16.76 0.98
CA ASP A 447 1.22 16.74 0.84
C ASP A 447 0.52 17.94 1.50
N GLY A 448 1.29 18.85 2.11
CA GLY A 448 0.80 20.05 2.77
C GLY A 448 0.44 19.87 4.25
N SER A 449 0.36 18.63 4.74
CA SER A 449 0.15 18.33 6.16
C SER A 449 1.41 18.59 6.98
N THR A 450 1.22 18.80 8.28
CA THR A 450 2.30 18.88 9.27
C THR A 450 2.15 17.75 10.25
N VAL A 451 3.24 17.07 10.54
CA VAL A 451 3.29 16.02 11.56
C VAL A 451 3.99 16.54 12.80
N THR A 452 3.42 16.21 13.97
CA THR A 452 4.08 16.37 15.27
C THR A 452 4.54 15.00 15.73
N TYR A 453 5.80 14.88 16.12
CA TYR A 453 6.41 13.62 16.53
C TYR A 453 7.31 13.79 17.75
N TYR A 454 7.59 12.66 18.40
CA TYR A 454 8.42 12.57 19.58
C TYR A 454 9.38 11.40 19.45
N TRP A 455 10.46 11.42 20.23
CA TRP A 455 11.38 10.29 20.34
C TRP A 455 11.00 9.43 21.52
N TYR A 456 10.88 8.13 21.28
CA TYR A 456 10.64 7.13 22.31
C TYR A 456 11.87 6.24 22.41
N ARG A 457 12.18 5.80 23.63
CA ARG A 457 12.98 4.59 23.79
C ARG A 457 12.23 3.45 23.08
N PHE A 458 12.93 2.66 22.27
CA PHE A 458 12.28 1.71 21.37
C PHE A 458 11.32 0.76 22.12
N ALA A 459 11.74 0.21 23.26
CA ALA A 459 10.93 -0.69 24.10
C ALA A 459 9.70 -0.05 24.75
N ASP A 460 9.62 1.28 24.79
CA ASP A 460 8.56 2.05 25.45
C ASP A 460 7.62 2.72 24.43
N GLN A 461 7.77 2.42 23.14
CA GLN A 461 6.84 2.87 22.12
C GLN A 461 5.44 2.24 22.33
N PRO A 462 4.34 2.94 21.98
CA PRO A 462 2.99 2.48 22.26
C PRO A 462 2.66 1.10 21.69
N ALA A 463 3.18 0.77 20.49
CA ALA A 463 2.96 -0.54 19.87
C ALA A 463 3.41 -1.69 20.77
N LEU A 464 4.61 -1.60 21.37
CA LEU A 464 5.17 -2.65 22.22
C LEU A 464 4.54 -2.69 23.61
N LEU A 465 4.10 -1.55 24.13
CA LEU A 465 3.34 -1.49 25.39
C LEU A 465 1.97 -2.18 25.28
N ASN A 466 1.45 -2.36 24.06
CA ASN A 466 0.17 -3.03 23.79
C ASN A 466 0.34 -4.39 23.09
N ALA A 467 1.56 -4.94 23.05
CA ALA A 467 1.89 -6.18 22.33
C ALA A 467 1.93 -7.44 23.22
N ASP A 468 1.27 -7.42 24.39
CA ASP A 468 1.31 -8.52 25.37
C ASP A 468 2.75 -8.93 25.74
N MET A 469 3.63 -7.95 25.97
CA MET A 469 5.03 -8.20 26.34
C MET A 469 5.28 -7.86 27.81
N SER A 470 5.95 -8.76 28.52
CA SER A 470 6.54 -8.49 29.82
C SER A 470 7.64 -7.44 29.70
N LYS A 471 8.03 -6.86 30.84
CA LYS A 471 9.18 -5.94 30.88
C LYS A 471 10.45 -6.61 30.34
N ALA A 472 10.75 -7.84 30.75
CA ALA A 472 11.96 -8.55 30.33
C ALA A 472 12.00 -8.78 28.81
N GLU A 473 10.87 -9.15 28.20
CA GLU A 473 10.78 -9.33 26.74
C GLU A 473 11.01 -8.01 25.99
N ARG A 474 10.47 -6.89 26.50
CA ARG A 474 10.71 -5.57 25.89
C ARG A 474 12.17 -5.13 26.03
N GLU A 475 12.81 -5.40 27.17
CA GLU A 475 14.23 -5.12 27.38
C GLU A 475 15.14 -5.96 26.47
N GLU A 476 14.80 -7.23 26.24
CA GLU A 476 15.54 -8.04 25.28
C GLU A 476 15.35 -7.54 23.84
N MET A 477 14.13 -7.13 23.47
CA MET A 477 13.89 -6.51 22.16
C MET A 477 14.66 -5.18 22.02
N GLN A 478 14.73 -4.36 23.08
CA GLN A 478 15.55 -3.16 23.11
C GLN A 478 17.00 -3.49 22.76
N ARG A 479 17.60 -4.49 23.43
CA ARG A 479 18.99 -4.91 23.17
C ARG A 479 19.21 -5.31 21.71
N ARG A 480 18.28 -6.09 21.13
CA ARG A 480 18.32 -6.49 19.71
C ARG A 480 18.25 -5.29 18.78
N VAL A 481 17.38 -4.32 19.07
CA VAL A 481 17.26 -3.11 18.26
C VAL A 481 18.47 -2.21 18.39
N GLU A 482 19.10 -2.12 19.55
CA GLU A 482 20.36 -1.39 19.70
C GLU A 482 21.48 -2.00 18.86
N LEU A 483 21.54 -3.33 18.77
CA LEU A 483 22.43 -4.03 17.85
C LEU A 483 22.16 -3.64 16.40
N LEU A 484 20.88 -3.66 15.98
CA LEU A 484 20.48 -3.24 14.63
C LEU A 484 20.85 -1.78 14.36
N HIS A 485 20.50 -0.82 15.21
CA HIS A 485 20.77 0.60 14.98
C HIS A 485 22.27 0.91 14.85
N ARG A 486 23.13 0.16 15.56
CA ARG A 486 24.60 0.30 15.47
C ARG A 486 25.17 -0.21 14.15
N HIS A 487 24.62 -1.31 13.62
CA HIS A 487 25.23 -2.00 12.49
C HIS A 487 24.49 -1.79 11.17
N TRP A 488 23.19 -1.52 11.19
CA TRP A 488 22.33 -1.41 10.02
C TRP A 488 21.98 0.06 9.80
N THR A 489 22.88 0.80 9.15
CA THR A 489 22.67 2.21 8.82
C THR A 489 22.01 2.39 7.45
N LYS A 490 21.39 3.55 7.21
CA LYS A 490 20.64 3.86 5.97
C LYS A 490 21.51 3.98 4.71
N GLU A 491 22.83 4.01 4.86
CA GLU A 491 23.83 4.07 3.79
C GLU A 491 24.25 2.68 3.28
N ARG A 492 23.81 1.61 3.94
CA ARG A 492 24.11 0.22 3.54
C ARG A 492 23.15 -0.29 2.48
N GLU A 493 23.51 -1.43 1.89
CA GLU A 493 22.66 -2.20 1.01
C GLU A 493 21.91 -3.30 1.77
N TYR A 494 20.66 -3.54 1.37
CA TYR A 494 19.79 -4.55 1.98
C TYR A 494 19.12 -5.35 0.85
N LEU A 495 17.97 -4.86 0.36
CA LEU A 495 17.30 -5.44 -0.79
C LEU A 495 18.19 -5.31 -2.05
N PRO A 496 18.26 -6.34 -2.91
CA PRO A 496 19.01 -6.24 -4.16
C PRO A 496 18.50 -5.07 -5.00
N ALA A 497 19.40 -4.20 -5.47
CA ALA A 497 19.09 -2.99 -6.26
C ALA A 497 18.25 -3.32 -7.53
N PRO A 498 17.50 -2.38 -8.12
CA PRO A 498 16.86 -2.64 -9.41
C PRO A 498 17.92 -2.80 -10.51
N LEU A 499 17.59 -3.51 -11.58
CA LEU A 499 18.45 -3.68 -12.77
C LEU A 499 18.28 -2.53 -13.78
N ILE A 500 17.22 -1.73 -13.63
CA ILE A 500 16.87 -0.63 -14.53
C ILE A 500 16.35 0.57 -13.74
N GLY A 501 16.15 1.68 -14.44
CA GLY A 501 15.41 2.82 -13.93
C GLY A 501 16.14 3.60 -12.84
N LYS A 502 15.43 4.59 -12.29
CA LYS A 502 15.87 5.39 -11.14
C LYS A 502 14.98 5.08 -9.97
N LEU A 503 15.52 5.13 -8.75
CA LEU A 503 14.72 4.93 -7.55
C LEU A 503 13.86 6.16 -7.25
N ALA A 504 12.62 5.92 -6.83
CA ALA A 504 11.75 6.94 -6.25
C ALA A 504 12.30 7.36 -4.88
N GLU A 505 12.04 8.61 -4.48
CA GLU A 505 12.40 9.13 -3.17
C GLU A 505 11.16 9.16 -2.28
N ILE A 506 11.31 8.78 -1.00
CA ILE A 506 10.33 9.20 0.00
C ILE A 506 10.41 10.72 0.17
N ASP A 507 9.34 11.33 0.67
CA ASP A 507 9.36 12.75 0.99
C ASP A 507 10.56 13.07 1.90
N PRO A 508 11.49 13.95 1.49
CA PRO A 508 12.67 14.26 2.27
C PRO A 508 12.36 14.76 3.69
N ALA A 509 11.19 15.37 3.91
CA ALA A 509 10.75 15.80 5.24
C ALA A 509 10.54 14.63 6.23
N LEU A 510 10.38 13.40 5.72
CA LEU A 510 10.25 12.19 6.54
C LEU A 510 11.61 11.62 6.99
N LEU A 511 12.71 12.12 6.45
CA LEU A 511 14.05 11.73 6.88
C LEU A 511 14.50 12.61 8.05
N VAL A 512 14.52 12.04 9.24
CA VAL A 512 14.88 12.74 10.46
C VAL A 512 16.26 12.32 10.95
N THR A 513 16.94 13.23 11.63
CA THR A 513 18.20 12.94 12.32
C THR A 513 17.92 12.65 13.78
N PRO A 514 18.38 11.51 14.33
CA PRO A 514 18.30 11.27 15.77
C PRO A 514 18.97 12.39 16.58
N PRO A 515 18.32 12.89 17.66
CA PRO A 515 18.97 13.78 18.60
C PRO A 515 20.23 13.14 19.18
N LYS A 516 21.18 13.99 19.60
CA LYS A 516 22.43 13.53 20.22
C LYS A 516 22.14 12.59 21.40
N GLY A 517 22.72 11.39 21.39
CA GLY A 517 22.51 10.37 22.41
C GLY A 517 21.29 9.47 22.18
N MET A 518 20.54 9.69 21.10
CA MET A 518 19.37 8.90 20.69
C MET A 518 19.58 8.15 19.37
N GLU A 519 20.82 8.07 18.88
CA GLU A 519 21.17 7.40 17.62
C GLU A 519 20.90 5.89 17.66
N VAL A 520 20.90 5.30 18.86
CA VAL A 520 20.79 3.85 19.08
C VAL A 520 19.72 3.56 20.12
N GLY A 521 18.77 2.68 19.79
CA GLY A 521 17.73 2.23 20.72
C GLY A 521 16.54 3.19 20.89
N TYR A 522 16.42 4.22 20.04
CA TYR A 522 15.30 5.16 20.06
C TYR A 522 14.68 5.30 18.67
N VAL A 523 13.39 5.61 18.62
CA VAL A 523 12.65 5.75 17.37
C VAL A 523 11.74 6.99 17.38
N PRO A 524 11.54 7.65 16.23
CA PRO A 524 10.59 8.74 16.10
C PRO A 524 9.16 8.19 15.91
N ILE A 525 8.20 8.67 16.69
CA ILE A 525 6.79 8.28 16.61
C ILE A 525 5.92 9.52 16.38
N VAL A 526 5.10 9.50 15.32
CA VAL A 526 4.12 10.55 15.04
C VAL A 526 2.94 10.43 16.01
N THR A 527 2.59 11.53 16.66
CA THR A 527 1.43 11.63 17.56
C THR A 527 0.30 12.47 16.98
N GLN A 528 0.60 13.28 15.97
CA GLN A 528 -0.40 14.10 15.28
C GLN A 528 -0.02 14.33 13.82
N GLN A 529 -1.00 14.33 12.93
CA GLN A 529 -0.88 14.80 11.54
C GLN A 529 -2.09 15.68 11.18
N GLY A 530 -1.85 16.89 10.68
CA GLY A 530 -2.93 17.83 10.35
C GLY A 530 -2.48 19.02 9.51
N ILE A 531 -3.44 19.78 8.96
CA ILE A 531 -3.15 21.11 8.39
C ILE A 531 -2.97 22.10 9.55
N GLU A 532 -1.82 22.78 9.59
CA GLU A 532 -1.65 23.91 10.51
C GLU A 532 -2.59 25.05 10.10
N LYS A 533 -3.54 25.40 10.98
CA LYS A 533 -4.34 26.61 10.78
C LYS A 533 -3.40 27.81 10.87
N LEU A 534 -3.32 28.60 9.80
CA LEU A 534 -2.71 29.92 9.86
C LEU A 534 -3.39 30.66 11.02
N LYS A 535 -2.61 31.11 12.01
CA LYS A 535 -3.13 32.07 12.99
C LYS A 535 -3.54 33.31 12.21
N THR A 536 -4.84 33.49 12.00
CA THR A 536 -5.39 34.78 11.58
C THR A 536 -4.93 35.79 12.63
N LYS A 537 -4.08 36.73 12.18
CA LYS A 537 -3.65 37.86 13.00
C LYS A 537 -4.83 38.77 13.31
#